data_AF-A0A3M1QUM4-F1
#
_entry.id   AF-A0A3M1QUM4-F1
#
_cell.length_a   1.000
_cell.length_b   1.000
_cell.length_c   1.000
_cell.angle_alpha   90.00
_cell.angle_beta   90.00
_cell.angle_gamma   90.00
#
_symmetry.space_group_name_H-M   'P 1'
#
loop_
_entity.id
_entity.type
_entity.pdbx_description
1 polymer ?
#
loop_
_entity_poly.entity_id
_entity_poly.type
_entity_poly.pdbx_seq_one_letter_code
_entity_poly.pdbx_strand_id
1 'polypeptide(L)'
;NTIEGQGILVDDLVDGGETLIYAVEYLKAEYPGISLKSAVLYKKAHAKIVPDFYVEELPAQWITFFYDEDTFWDRDPSTAGSSPVPPR
;
A
#
# COMPACT_ATOMS: atom_id res chain seq x y z
N ASN A 1 -15.12 -11.64 -20.24
CA ASN A 1 -15.69 -11.82 -18.89
C ASN A 1 -15.83 -10.45 -18.26
N THR A 2 -17.05 -10.01 -17.96
CA THR A 2 -17.29 -8.74 -17.27
C THR A 2 -17.36 -9.00 -15.77
N ILE A 3 -16.67 -8.20 -14.96
CA ILE A 3 -16.83 -8.20 -13.50
C ILE A 3 -17.94 -7.20 -13.16
N GLU A 4 -18.92 -7.63 -12.36
CA GLU A 4 -20.05 -6.82 -11.91
C GLU A 4 -20.25 -6.96 -10.40
N GLY A 5 -20.93 -5.99 -9.79
CA GLY A 5 -21.29 -6.02 -8.37
C GLY A 5 -20.32 -5.23 -7.49
N GLN A 6 -20.15 -5.64 -6.24
CA GLN A 6 -19.31 -4.92 -5.26
C GLN A 6 -17.89 -5.47 -5.25
N GLY A 7 -16.90 -4.58 -5.31
CA GLY A 7 -15.49 -4.94 -5.24
C GLY A 7 -14.71 -4.05 -4.27
N ILE A 8 -13.63 -4.59 -3.72
CA ILE A 8 -12.68 -3.84 -2.90
C ILE A 8 -11.29 -4.03 -3.52
N LEU A 9 -10.67 -2.93 -3.94
CA LEU A 9 -9.25 -2.86 -4.28
C LEU A 9 -8.46 -2.73 -2.98
N VAL A 10 -7.50 -3.62 -2.77
CA VAL A 10 -6.68 -3.66 -1.55
C VAL A 10 -5.23 -3.34 -1.89
N ASP A 11 -4.62 -2.49 -1.08
CA ASP A 11 -3.19 -2.16 -1.13
C ASP A 11 -2.63 -2.06 0.30
N ASP A 12 -1.32 -2.01 0.50
CA ASP A 12 -0.74 -1.91 1.83
C ASP A 12 -0.54 -0.46 2.31
N LEU A 13 -0.03 0.41 1.44
CA LEU A 13 0.32 1.80 1.71
C LEU A 13 -0.12 2.73 0.58
N VAL A 14 -0.75 3.84 0.95
CA VAL A 14 -0.87 5.01 0.06
C VAL A 14 0.15 6.07 0.46
N ASP A 15 1.22 6.21 -0.32
CA ASP A 15 2.22 7.28 -0.17
C ASP A 15 1.75 8.57 -0.87
N GLY A 16 2.21 8.85 -2.10
CA GLY A 16 1.69 9.96 -2.92
C GLY A 16 0.25 9.71 -3.43
N GLY A 17 -0.10 8.45 -3.63
CA GLY A 17 -1.44 7.98 -4.01
C GLY A 17 -1.71 7.84 -5.50
N GLU A 18 -0.72 8.09 -6.36
CA GLU A 18 -0.82 7.96 -7.81
C GLU A 18 -1.19 6.54 -8.25
N THR A 19 -0.59 5.52 -7.63
CA THR A 19 -0.88 4.10 -7.91
C THR A 19 -2.35 3.78 -7.66
N LEU A 20 -2.87 4.17 -6.50
CA LEU A 20 -4.26 3.88 -6.14
C LEU A 20 -5.25 4.63 -7.04
N ILE A 21 -4.97 5.90 -7.36
CA ILE A 21 -5.77 6.68 -8.31
C ILE A 21 -5.85 5.98 -9.66
N TYR A 22 -4.70 5.63 -10.23
CA TYR A 22 -4.63 4.97 -11.53
C TYR A 22 -5.37 3.63 -11.53
N ALA A 23 -5.18 2.80 -10.51
CA ALA A 23 -5.83 1.50 -10.40
C ALA A 23 -7.36 1.62 -10.28
N VAL A 24 -7.85 2.56 -9.47
CA VAL A 24 -9.30 2.82 -9.32
C VAL A 24 -9.91 3.30 -10.65
N GLU A 25 -9.24 4.23 -11.34
CA GLU A 25 -9.70 4.74 -12.63
C GLU A 25 -9.71 3.64 -13.69
N TYR A 26 -8.63 2.86 -13.79
CA TYR A 26 -8.50 1.75 -14.72
C TYR A 26 -9.60 0.69 -14.50
N LEU A 27 -9.80 0.24 -13.26
CA LEU A 27 -10.78 -0.80 -12.94
C LEU A 27 -12.23 -0.33 -13.17
N LYS A 28 -12.54 0.94 -12.89
CA LYS A 28 -13.86 1.50 -13.17
C LYS A 28 -14.13 1.64 -14.67
N ALA A 29 -13.10 1.93 -15.47
CA ALA A 29 -13.21 2.00 -16.92
C ALA A 29 -13.36 0.61 -17.56
N GLU A 30 -12.57 -0.37 -17.11
CA GLU A 30 -12.59 -1.73 -17.62
C GLU A 30 -13.85 -2.51 -17.19
N TYR A 31 -14.35 -2.24 -15.99
CA TYR A 31 -15.53 -2.93 -15.43
C TYR A 31 -16.63 -1.94 -15.04
N PRO A 32 -17.41 -1.39 -16.00
CA PRO A 32 -18.42 -0.37 -15.70
C PRO A 32 -19.53 -0.82 -14.73
N GLY A 33 -19.76 -2.13 -14.60
CA GLY A 33 -20.72 -2.72 -13.67
C GLY A 33 -20.22 -2.87 -12.23
N ILE A 34 -18.98 -2.46 -11.93
CA ILE A 34 -18.40 -2.56 -10.60
C ILE A 34 -18.72 -1.33 -9.73
N SER A 35 -19.16 -1.59 -8.51
CA SER A 35 -19.14 -0.63 -7.41
C SER A 35 -17.85 -0.87 -6.62
N LEU A 36 -16.78 -0.19 -7.01
CA LEU A 36 -15.44 -0.35 -6.43
C LEU A 36 -15.22 0.57 -5.24
N LYS A 37 -14.75 0.00 -4.14
CA LYS A 37 -14.14 0.69 -2.99
C LYS A 37 -12.65 0.36 -2.89
N SER A 38 -11.93 1.12 -2.07
CA SER A 38 -10.50 0.97 -1.81
C SER A 38 -10.24 0.75 -0.32
N ALA A 39 -9.31 -0.14 0.02
CA ALA A 39 -8.91 -0.41 1.38
C ALA A 39 -7.39 -0.52 1.48
N VAL A 40 -6.78 0.18 2.43
CA VAL A 40 -5.34 0.08 2.71
C VAL A 40 -5.06 -0.13 4.18
N LEU A 41 -3.87 -0.59 4.53
CA LEU A 41 -3.45 -0.60 5.92
C LEU A 41 -3.08 0.82 6.36
N TYR A 42 -2.20 1.47 5.60
CA TYR A 42 -1.64 2.77 5.96
C TYR A 42 -1.87 3.82 4.87
N LYS A 43 -2.18 5.04 5.30
CA LYS A 43 -2.25 6.22 4.42
C LYS A 43 -1.25 7.25 4.90
N LYS A 44 -0.47 7.86 4.00
CA LYS A 44 0.33 9.02 4.34
C LYS A 44 -0.51 10.28 4.45
N ALA A 45 -0.20 11.14 5.41
CA ALA A 45 -0.89 12.42 5.58
C ALA A 45 -0.90 13.28 4.30
N HIS A 46 0.13 13.14 3.45
CA HIS A 46 0.29 13.89 2.21
C HIS A 46 -0.29 13.18 0.95
N ALA A 47 -0.93 12.02 1.10
CA ALA A 47 -1.53 11.30 0.00
C ALA A 47 -2.61 12.15 -0.72
N LYS A 48 -2.62 12.12 -2.05
CA LYS A 48 -3.58 12.86 -2.89
C LYS A 48 -4.97 12.26 -2.90
N ILE A 49 -5.10 11.01 -2.45
CA ILE A 49 -6.35 10.26 -2.37
C ILE A 49 -6.55 9.75 -0.94
N VAL A 50 -7.81 9.72 -0.51
CA VAL A 50 -8.23 9.08 0.74
C VAL A 50 -8.92 7.77 0.37
N PRO A 51 -8.39 6.60 0.75
CA PRO A 51 -9.05 5.32 0.55
C PRO A 51 -10.37 5.25 1.33
N ASP A 52 -11.33 4.44 0.86
CA ASP A 52 -12.61 4.26 1.57
C ASP A 52 -12.41 3.67 2.97
N PHE A 53 -11.38 2.84 3.13
CA PHE A 53 -10.97 2.26 4.40
C PHE A 53 -9.45 2.37 4.57
N TYR A 54 -9.01 2.80 5.75
CA TYR A 54 -7.62 2.73 6.18
C TYR A 54 -7.54 2.50 7.68
N VAL A 55 -6.51 1.81 8.16
CA VAL A 55 -6.34 1.52 9.60
C VAL A 55 -5.75 2.72 10.32
N GLU A 56 -4.67 3.28 9.78
CA GLU A 56 -3.94 4.39 10.41
C GLU A 56 -3.42 5.39 9.37
N GLU A 57 -3.49 6.68 9.71
CA GLU A 57 -2.78 7.71 8.97
C GLU A 57 -1.39 7.90 9.56
N LEU A 58 -0.37 7.76 8.71
CA LEU A 58 1.03 7.87 9.09
C LEU A 58 1.65 9.19 8.61
N PRO A 59 2.65 9.70 9.34
CA PRO A 59 3.46 10.82 8.89
C PRO A 59 4.39 10.41 7.71
N ALA A 60 5.04 11.39 7.09
CA ALA A 60 5.76 11.23 5.81
C ALA A 60 7.06 10.40 5.87
N GLN A 61 7.44 9.87 7.04
CA GLN A 61 8.62 9.01 7.16
C GLN A 61 8.40 7.68 6.43
N TRP A 62 9.47 7.14 5.86
CA TRP A 62 9.43 5.81 5.25
C TRP A 62 9.06 4.74 6.29
N ILE A 63 8.32 3.71 5.86
CA ILE A 63 8.03 2.52 6.67
C ILE A 63 8.59 1.30 5.97
N THR A 64 9.02 0.33 6.76
CA THR A 64 9.46 -0.97 6.27
C THR A 64 8.44 -2.00 6.73
N PHE A 65 7.89 -2.73 5.77
CA PHE A 65 6.98 -3.82 6.05
C PHE A 65 7.76 -5.07 6.46
N PHE A 66 7.12 -5.94 7.25
CA PHE A 66 7.73 -7.21 7.65
C PHE A 66 7.97 -8.16 6.46
N TYR A 67 7.39 -7.86 5.30
CA TYR A 67 7.49 -8.64 4.06
C TYR A 67 8.34 -7.99 2.97
N ASP A 68 9.01 -6.88 3.26
CA ASP A 68 10.01 -6.32 2.34
C ASP A 68 11.25 -7.25 2.33
N GLU A 69 11.78 -7.57 1.15
CA GLU A 69 12.84 -8.57 0.94
C GLU A 69 14.10 -8.31 1.81
N ASP A 70 14.42 -7.03 2.02
CA ASP A 70 15.55 -6.57 2.84
C ASP A 70 15.43 -6.95 4.34
N THR A 71 14.26 -7.40 4.79
CA THR A 71 14.05 -7.81 6.20
C THR A 71 14.16 -9.32 6.42
N PHE A 72 14.00 -10.13 5.36
CA PHE A 72 13.90 -11.58 5.47
C PHE A 72 15.21 -12.32 5.22
N TRP A 73 16.09 -11.80 4.35
CA TRP A 73 17.36 -12.47 4.03
C TRP A 73 18.56 -11.96 4.85
N ASP A 74 18.52 -10.71 5.34
CA ASP A 74 19.62 -10.10 6.11
C ASP A 74 19.62 -10.43 7.60
N ARG A 75 18.64 -11.22 8.07
CA ARG A 75 18.69 -11.84 9.41
C ARG A 75 19.61 -13.05 9.38
N ASP A 76 20.92 -12.81 9.38
CA ASP A 76 21.86 -13.81 9.89
C ASP A 76 21.57 -14.01 11.39
N PRO A 77 21.15 -15.20 11.85
CA PRO A 77 20.88 -15.45 13.27
C PRO A 77 22.10 -15.25 14.17
N SER A 78 23.31 -15.12 13.62
CA SER A 78 24.55 -14.83 14.35
C SER A 78 24.84 -13.33 14.56
N THR A 79 24.12 -12.42 13.88
CA THR A 79 24.43 -10.96 13.88
C THR A 79 23.38 -10.09 14.58
N ALA A 80 22.49 -10.67 15.38
CA ALA A 80 21.36 -10.01 16.08
C ALA A 80 21.70 -8.81 17.01
N GLY A 81 22.96 -8.34 17.06
CA GLY A 81 23.41 -7.17 17.81
C GLY A 81 24.00 -6.02 16.98
N SER A 82 24.09 -6.12 15.65
CA SER A 82 24.79 -5.12 14.82
C SER A 82 23.97 -4.75 13.59
N SER A 83 23.07 -3.77 13.70
CA SER A 83 22.45 -3.17 12.51
C SER A 83 22.99 -1.76 12.30
N PRO A 84 23.82 -1.51 11.28
CA PRO A 84 23.88 -0.21 10.64
C PRO A 84 22.93 -0.24 9.43
N VAL A 85 21.81 0.47 9.56
CA VAL A 85 20.98 0.82 8.40
C VAL A 85 21.83 1.72 7.47
N PRO A 86 21.82 1.51 6.13
CA PRO A 86 22.61 2.32 5.21
C PRO A 86 22.12 3.78 5.14
N PRO A 87 23.00 4.76 4.83
CA PRO A 87 22.56 6.12 4.55
C PRO A 87 21.82 6.17 3.21
N ARG A 88 20.85 7.09 3.12
CA ARG A 88 20.08 7.42 1.90
C ARG A 88 20.97 7.70 0.70
#